data_AF-A0A965NA90-F1
#
_entry.id   AF-A0A965NA90-F1
#
_cell.length_a   1.000
_cell.length_b   1.000
_cell.length_c   1.000
_cell.angle_alpha   90.00
_cell.angle_beta   90.00
_cell.angle_gamma   90.00
#
_symmetry.space_group_name_H-M   'P 1'
#
loop_
_entity.id
_entity.type
_entity.pdbx_description
1 polymer ?
#
loop_
_entity_poly.entity_id
_entity_poly.type
_entity_poly.pdbx_seq_one_letter_code
_entity_poly.pdbx_strand_id
1 'polypeptide(L)'
;MLTLLFDGLAYGMLLFVLALGLAVTMGLMNFINLAHGAFAMAGGYVLVVLMQKHGWPFLLCLPAAFLVTALLGALLESTLYRRLYGKPHLDQVLFSIGLTFMAVAAVDYVMGSSQVNVQTPEWLRGRIELGSGAWTLGMGAYRLFIIGLCLALTLA
;
A
#
# COMPACT_ATOMS: atom_id res chain seq x y z
N MET A 1 23.03 14.55 10.10
CA MET A 1 23.43 13.14 10.34
C MET A 1 22.32 12.37 11.03
N LEU A 2 21.85 12.79 12.21
CA LEU A 2 20.74 12.12 12.92
C LEU A 2 19.43 12.09 12.11
N THR A 3 19.12 13.16 11.37
CA THR A 3 17.97 13.21 10.45
C THR A 3 18.01 12.14 9.36
N LEU A 4 19.19 11.84 8.78
CA LEU A 4 19.34 10.75 7.80
C LEU A 4 19.09 9.38 8.43
N LEU A 5 19.48 9.18 9.70
CA LEU A 5 19.24 7.93 10.41
C LEU A 5 17.73 7.70 10.59
N PHE A 6 16.99 8.74 10.99
CA PHE A 6 15.53 8.67 11.12
C PHE A 6 14.83 8.50 9.77
N ASP A 7 15.30 9.17 8.73
CA ASP A 7 14.76 9.01 7.38
C ASP A 7 15.02 7.60 6.83
N GLY A 8 16.21 7.05 7.07
CA GLY A 8 16.55 5.67 6.73
C GLY A 8 15.69 4.66 7.50
N LEU A 9 15.44 4.90 8.79
CA LEU A 9 14.55 4.07 9.60
C LEU A 9 13.10 4.13 9.08
N ALA A 10 12.59 5.31 8.75
CA ALA A 10 11.25 5.48 8.19
C ALA A 10 11.08 4.71 6.87
N TYR A 11 12.06 4.81 5.97
CA TYR A 11 12.09 4.03 4.74
C TYR A 11 12.19 2.53 5.01
N GLY A 12 13.03 2.13 5.97
CA GLY A 12 13.16 0.72 6.39
C GLY A 12 11.85 0.15 6.91
N MET A 13 11.11 0.90 7.72
CA MET A 13 9.78 0.52 8.21
C MET A 13 8.76 0.38 7.08
N LEU A 14 8.79 1.29 6.10
CA LEU A 14 7.92 1.19 4.92
C LEU A 14 8.24 -0.07 4.10
N LEU A 15 9.51 -0.35 3.85
CA LEU A 15 9.95 -1.56 3.16
C LEU A 15 9.60 -2.83 3.96
N PHE A 16 9.70 -2.77 5.29
CA PHE A 16 9.30 -3.85 6.18
C PHE A 16 7.81 -4.19 6.07
N VAL A 17 6.92 -3.20 6.06
CA VAL A 17 5.48 -3.43 5.87
C VAL A 17 5.17 -4.01 4.50
N LEU A 18 5.82 -3.51 3.45
CA LEU A 18 5.68 -4.07 2.10
C LEU A 18 6.15 -5.52 2.04
N ALA A 19 7.28 -5.85 2.66
CA ALA A 19 7.81 -7.19 2.74
C ALA A 19 6.92 -8.13 3.55
N LEU A 20 6.38 -7.67 4.68
CA LEU A 20 5.42 -8.42 5.49
C LEU A 20 4.16 -8.78 4.68
N GLY A 21 3.62 -7.85 3.88
CA GLY A 21 2.47 -8.13 3.02
C GLY A 21 2.73 -9.26 2.02
N LEU A 22 3.91 -9.26 1.38
CA LEU A 22 4.37 -10.34 0.51
C LEU A 22 4.57 -11.65 1.26
N ALA A 23 5.18 -11.61 2.44
CA ALA A 23 5.42 -12.80 3.27
C ALA A 23 4.12 -13.46 3.73
N VAL A 24 3.13 -12.66 4.16
CA VAL A 24 1.82 -13.16 4.61
C VAL A 24 1.04 -13.78 3.43
N THR A 25 1.01 -13.09 2.29
CA THR A 25 0.27 -13.58 1.10
C THR A 25 0.87 -14.86 0.54
N MET A 26 2.20 -14.96 0.44
CA MET A 26 2.86 -16.19 -0.04
C MET A 26 2.90 -17.30 1.01
N GLY A 27 3.10 -16.95 2.28
CA GLY A 27 3.25 -17.91 3.38
C GLY A 27 1.96 -18.65 3.76
N LEU A 28 0.79 -18.00 3.64
CA LEU A 28 -0.49 -18.62 4.01
C LEU A 28 -1.16 -19.37 2.84
N MET A 29 -1.01 -18.89 1.60
CA MET A 29 -1.72 -19.44 0.45
C MET A 29 -0.93 -20.52 -0.31
N ASN A 30 0.37 -20.69 -0.02
CA ASN A 30 1.32 -21.51 -0.80
C ASN A 30 1.17 -21.29 -2.32
N PHE A 31 0.85 -20.05 -2.69
CA PHE A 31 0.55 -19.61 -4.05
C PHE A 31 1.46 -18.42 -4.38
N ILE A 32 2.16 -18.50 -5.51
CA ILE A 32 3.07 -17.44 -5.92
C ILE A 32 2.25 -16.29 -6.52
N ASN A 33 1.89 -15.30 -5.69
CA ASN A 33 1.06 -14.18 -6.11
C ASN A 33 1.89 -12.92 -6.40
N LEU A 34 2.36 -12.76 -7.64
CA LEU A 34 3.05 -11.54 -8.06
C LEU A 34 2.09 -10.34 -8.25
N ALA A 35 0.78 -10.58 -8.30
CA ALA A 35 -0.23 -9.53 -8.44
C ALA A 35 -0.47 -8.73 -7.16
N HIS A 36 0.23 -9.03 -6.05
CA HIS A 36 0.14 -8.26 -4.80
C HIS A 36 0.29 -6.74 -5.03
N GLY A 37 1.23 -6.34 -5.88
CA GLY A 37 1.43 -4.93 -6.22
C GLY A 37 0.22 -4.27 -6.89
N ALA A 38 -0.57 -5.03 -7.67
CA ALA A 38 -1.80 -4.54 -8.27
C ALA A 38 -2.90 -4.25 -7.23
N PHE A 39 -2.97 -5.04 -6.16
CA PHE A 39 -3.89 -4.78 -5.04
C PHE A 39 -3.47 -3.55 -4.24
N ALA A 40 -2.17 -3.38 -3.98
CA ALA A 40 -1.63 -2.19 -3.34
C ALA A 40 -1.93 -0.92 -4.18
N MET A 41 -1.74 -1.01 -5.50
CA MET A 41 -2.08 0.05 -6.45
C MET A 41 -3.58 0.37 -6.41
N ALA A 42 -4.46 -0.64 -6.45
CA ALA A 42 -5.90 -0.45 -6.38
C ALA A 42 -6.32 0.31 -5.11
N GLY A 43 -5.73 -0.02 -3.95
CA GLY A 43 -6.00 0.69 -2.68
C GLY A 43 -5.61 2.16 -2.73
N GLY A 44 -4.44 2.46 -3.31
CA GLY A 44 -3.99 3.83 -3.52
C GLY A 44 -4.94 4.64 -4.40
N TYR A 45 -5.38 4.07 -5.53
CA TYR A 45 -6.33 4.75 -6.42
C TYR A 45 -7.72 4.93 -5.81
N VAL A 46 -8.21 3.94 -5.06
CA VAL A 46 -9.46 4.08 -4.31
C VAL A 46 -9.34 5.25 -3.33
N LEU A 47 -8.26 5.31 -2.55
CA LEU A 47 -8.02 6.42 -1.64
C LEU A 47 -7.99 7.78 -2.35
N VAL A 48 -7.28 7.89 -3.48
CA VAL A 48 -7.24 9.12 -4.30
C VAL A 48 -8.63 9.51 -4.78
N VAL A 49 -9.43 8.57 -5.28
CA VAL A 49 -10.78 8.84 -5.80
C VAL A 49 -11.72 9.30 -4.68
N LEU A 50 -11.68 8.66 -3.51
CA LEU A 50 -12.50 9.09 -2.38
C LEU A 50 -12.09 10.48 -1.87
N MET A 51 -10.79 10.78 -1.82
CA MET A 51 -10.33 12.08 -1.38
C MET A 51 -10.60 13.19 -2.40
N GLN A 52 -10.20 13.00 -3.66
CA GLN A 52 -10.22 14.06 -4.67
C GLN A 52 -11.58 14.23 -5.33
N LYS A 53 -12.33 13.15 -5.59
CA LYS A 53 -13.66 13.25 -6.21
C LYS A 53 -14.78 13.42 -5.20
N HIS A 54 -14.70 12.73 -4.05
CA HIS A 54 -15.79 12.74 -3.06
C HIS A 54 -15.51 13.66 -1.85
N GLY A 55 -14.29 14.21 -1.71
CA GLY A 55 -13.94 15.11 -0.61
C GLY A 55 -13.94 14.42 0.76
N TRP A 56 -13.81 13.09 0.82
CA TRP A 56 -13.84 12.37 2.09
C TRP A 56 -12.59 12.66 2.93
N PRO A 57 -12.71 12.68 4.27
CA PRO A 57 -11.57 12.86 5.15
C PRO A 57 -10.64 11.64 5.05
N PHE A 58 -9.33 11.89 5.03
CA PHE A 58 -8.28 10.88 4.88
C PHE A 58 -8.43 9.68 5.82
N LEU A 59 -8.83 9.94 7.08
CA LEU A 59 -9.04 8.90 8.09
C LEU A 59 -10.16 7.92 7.75
N LEU A 60 -11.21 8.36 7.05
CA LEU A 60 -12.29 7.48 6.56
C LEU A 60 -11.90 6.79 5.25
N CYS A 61 -11.06 7.43 4.43
CA CYS A 61 -10.56 6.84 3.19
C CYS A 61 -9.66 5.63 3.43
N LEU A 62 -8.90 5.60 4.54
CA LEU A 62 -8.04 4.47 4.91
C LEU A 62 -8.81 3.13 5.06
N PRO A 63 -9.80 3.01 5.97
CA PRO A 63 -10.59 1.79 6.11
C PRO A 63 -11.45 1.53 4.87
N ALA A 64 -11.96 2.57 4.20
CA ALA A 64 -12.73 2.39 2.97
C ALA A 64 -11.87 1.78 1.85
N ALA A 65 -10.64 2.28 1.65
CA ALA A 65 -9.71 1.74 0.67
C ALA A 65 -9.36 0.29 0.96
N PHE A 66 -9.12 -0.06 2.24
CA PHE A 66 -8.91 -1.44 2.67
C PHE A 66 -10.11 -2.34 2.38
N LEU A 67 -11.33 -1.89 2.71
CA LEU A 67 -12.55 -2.68 2.48
C LEU A 67 -12.79 -2.91 0.98
N VAL A 68 -12.64 -1.88 0.16
CA VAL A 68 -12.84 -2.00 -1.30
C VAL A 68 -11.80 -2.95 -1.91
N THR A 69 -10.53 -2.85 -1.54
CA THR A 69 -9.51 -3.78 -2.03
C THR A 69 -9.68 -5.19 -1.49
N ALA A 70 -10.12 -5.36 -0.25
CA ALA A 70 -10.45 -6.66 0.34
C ALA A 70 -11.61 -7.33 -0.41
N LEU A 71 -12.65 -6.56 -0.76
CA LEU A 71 -13.77 -7.06 -1.58
C LEU A 71 -13.33 -7.45 -2.99
N LEU A 72 -12.48 -6.64 -3.64
CA LEU A 72 -11.88 -7.00 -4.93
C LEU A 72 -11.04 -8.27 -4.83
N GLY A 73 -10.24 -8.40 -3.78
CA GLY A 73 -9.47 -9.60 -3.48
C GLY A 73 -10.36 -10.82 -3.30
N ALA A 74 -11.42 -10.72 -2.50
CA ALA A 74 -12.38 -11.81 -2.27
C ALA A 74 -13.12 -12.22 -3.56
N LEU A 75 -13.45 -11.25 -4.42
CA LEU A 75 -14.05 -11.52 -5.71
C LEU A 75 -13.08 -12.28 -6.63
N LEU A 76 -11.83 -11.83 -6.74
CA LEU A 76 -10.80 -12.53 -7.52
C LEU A 76 -10.45 -13.89 -6.93
N GLU A 77 -10.49 -14.04 -5.61
CA GLU A 77 -10.25 -15.29 -4.90
C GLU A 77 -11.31 -16.34 -5.29
N SER A 78 -12.58 -15.99 -5.10
CA SER A 78 -13.71 -16.87 -5.39
C SER A 78 -13.85 -17.20 -6.88
N THR A 79 -13.46 -16.29 -7.77
CA THR A 79 -13.59 -16.48 -9.22
C THR A 79 -12.35 -17.09 -9.85
N LEU A 80 -11.15 -16.56 -9.62
CA LEU A 80 -9.96 -16.95 -10.38
C LEU A 80 -9.01 -17.83 -9.55
N TYR A 81 -8.56 -17.35 -8.39
CA TYR A 81 -7.49 -18.03 -7.63
C TYR A 81 -7.90 -19.43 -7.15
N ARG A 82 -9.15 -19.61 -6.71
CA ARG A 82 -9.65 -20.91 -6.25
C ARG A 82 -9.52 -22.02 -7.31
N ARG A 83 -9.59 -21.67 -8.60
CA ARG A 83 -9.46 -22.62 -9.72
C ARG A 83 -8.01 -23.01 -10.01
N LEU A 84 -7.05 -22.22 -9.50
CA LEU A 84 -5.65 -22.29 -9.86
C LEU A 84 -4.77 -22.90 -8.76
N TYR A 85 -5.28 -23.07 -7.54
CA TYR A 85 -4.54 -23.73 -6.45
C TYR A 85 -4.07 -25.15 -6.77
N GLY A 86 -4.87 -25.90 -7.53
CA GLY A 86 -4.50 -27.27 -7.94
C GLY A 86 -3.55 -27.34 -9.14
N LYS A 87 -3.09 -26.20 -9.68
CA LYS A 87 -2.25 -26.12 -10.88
C LYS A 87 -0.76 -26.01 -10.53
N PRO A 88 0.15 -26.41 -11.43
CA PRO A 88 1.59 -26.25 -11.24
C PRO A 88 2.00 -24.81 -10.92
N HIS A 89 3.10 -24.64 -10.17
CA HIS A 89 3.62 -23.32 -9.79
C HIS A 89 3.84 -22.38 -10.99
N LEU A 90 4.26 -22.91 -12.15
CA LEU A 90 4.47 -22.12 -13.36
C LEU A 90 3.17 -21.44 -13.84
N ASP A 91 2.04 -22.17 -13.81
CA ASP A 91 0.74 -21.66 -14.20
C ASP A 91 0.27 -20.54 -13.25
N GLN A 92 0.55 -20.69 -11.95
CA GLN A 92 0.24 -19.69 -10.93
C GLN A 92 1.01 -18.38 -11.17
N VAL A 93 2.31 -18.50 -11.44
CA VAL A 93 3.17 -17.35 -11.75
C VAL A 93 2.70 -16.65 -13.01
N LEU A 94 2.50 -17.39 -14.11
CA LEU A 94 2.07 -16.83 -15.39
C LEU A 94 0.71 -16.13 -15.27
N PHE A 95 -0.22 -16.73 -14.53
CA PHE A 95 -1.51 -16.11 -14.24
C PHE A 95 -1.36 -14.82 -13.43
N SER A 96 -0.57 -14.82 -12.35
CA SER A 96 -0.40 -13.63 -11.52
C SER A 96 0.28 -12.48 -12.28
N ILE A 97 1.23 -12.77 -13.18
CA ILE A 97 1.84 -11.77 -14.07
C ILE A 97 0.79 -11.24 -15.06
N GLY A 98 0.01 -12.12 -15.69
CA GLY A 98 -1.06 -11.71 -16.60
C GLY A 98 -2.10 -10.83 -15.91
N LEU A 99 -2.53 -11.21 -14.70
CA LEU A 99 -3.44 -10.43 -13.88
C LEU A 99 -2.83 -9.06 -13.51
N THR A 100 -1.54 -9.00 -13.21
CA THR A 100 -0.83 -7.74 -12.95
C THR A 100 -0.89 -6.82 -14.17
N PHE A 101 -0.56 -7.31 -15.36
CA PHE A 101 -0.61 -6.51 -16.58
C PHE A 101 -2.04 -6.06 -16.91
N MET A 102 -3.03 -6.94 -16.76
CA MET A 102 -4.43 -6.59 -16.96
C MET A 102 -4.89 -5.50 -15.96
N ALA A 103 -4.51 -5.62 -14.69
CA ALA A 103 -4.86 -4.65 -13.67
C ALA A 103 -4.19 -3.28 -13.91
N VAL A 104 -2.90 -3.28 -14.25
CA VAL A 104 -2.17 -2.05 -14.60
C VAL A 104 -2.79 -1.39 -15.83
N ALA A 105 -3.07 -2.15 -16.90
CA ALA A 105 -3.71 -1.62 -18.11
C ALA A 105 -5.13 -1.10 -17.84
N ALA A 106 -5.91 -1.77 -17.00
CA ALA A 106 -7.25 -1.33 -16.63
C ALA A 106 -7.22 -0.01 -15.84
N VAL A 107 -6.28 0.11 -14.90
CA VAL A 107 -6.10 1.36 -14.13
C VAL A 107 -5.58 2.48 -15.02
N ASP A 108 -4.62 2.19 -15.89
CA ASP A 108 -4.08 3.14 -16.87
C ASP A 108 -5.19 3.66 -17.82
N TYR A 109 -6.08 2.78 -18.28
CA TYR A 109 -7.22 3.15 -19.10
C TYR A 109 -8.21 4.07 -18.37
N VAL A 110 -8.46 3.84 -17.07
CA VAL A 110 -9.46 4.59 -16.30
C VAL A 110 -8.89 5.90 -15.72
N MET A 111 -7.65 5.90 -15.27
CA MET A 111 -7.02 7.03 -14.55
C MET A 111 -5.95 7.77 -15.36
N GLY A 112 -5.51 7.21 -16.48
CA GLY A 112 -4.41 7.73 -17.28
C GLY A 112 -3.04 7.27 -16.77
N SER A 113 -2.04 7.46 -17.61
CA SER A 113 -0.65 6.99 -17.42
C SER A 113 0.19 7.86 -16.50
N SER A 114 -0.42 8.88 -15.90
CA SER A 114 0.27 9.80 -15.00
C SER A 114 0.18 9.33 -13.56
N GLN A 115 1.31 9.38 -12.86
CA GLN A 115 1.34 9.06 -11.43
C GLN A 115 0.53 10.07 -10.64
N VAL A 116 -0.56 9.63 -10.01
CA VAL A 116 -1.40 10.51 -9.20
C VAL A 116 -0.82 10.64 -7.79
N ASN A 117 -0.41 11.86 -7.45
CA ASN A 117 0.08 12.16 -6.11
C ASN A 117 -1.10 12.30 -5.13
N VAL A 118 -1.04 11.54 -4.04
CA VAL A 118 -2.00 11.67 -2.94
C VAL A 118 -1.78 13.01 -2.25
N GLN A 119 -2.80 13.87 -2.31
CA GLN A 119 -2.82 15.12 -1.56
C GLN A 119 -3.15 14.82 -0.10
N THR A 120 -2.11 14.65 0.73
CA THR A 120 -2.28 14.40 2.16
C THR A 120 -2.91 15.62 2.87
N PRO A 121 -3.72 15.43 3.93
CA PRO A 121 -4.29 16.54 4.70
C PRO A 121 -3.21 17.44 5.30
N GLU A 122 -3.53 18.70 5.60
CA GLU A 122 -2.58 19.68 6.16
C GLU A 122 -1.90 19.20 7.45
N TRP A 123 -2.60 18.43 8.30
CA TRP A 123 -2.04 17.83 9.51
C TRP A 123 -0.97 16.75 9.24
N LEU A 124 -0.96 16.14 8.05
CA LEU A 124 0.05 15.16 7.59
C LEU A 124 1.12 15.78 6.68
N ARG A 125 0.85 16.97 6.12
CA ARG A 125 1.82 17.77 5.34
C ARG A 125 2.82 18.51 6.22
N GLY A 126 2.48 18.76 7.49
CA GLY A 126 3.33 19.46 8.44
C GLY A 126 4.67 18.73 8.67
N ARG A 127 5.77 19.48 8.60
CA ARG A 127 7.05 19.07 9.16
C ARG A 127 6.96 19.30 10.66
N ILE A 128 6.86 18.22 11.44
CA ILE A 128 6.94 18.32 12.89
C ILE A 128 8.42 18.47 13.20
N GLU A 129 8.85 19.71 13.46
CA GLU A 129 10.19 20.00 13.95
C GLU A 129 10.20 19.71 15.46
N LEU A 130 10.59 18.50 15.83
CA LEU A 130 10.80 18.13 17.22
C LEU A 130 12.19 18.62 17.64
N GLY A 131 12.23 19.70 18.43
CA GLY A 131 13.44 20.27 19.05
C GLY A 131 13.66 21.76 18.72
N SER A 132 14.37 22.49 19.59
CA SER A 132 14.81 23.88 19.37
C SER A 132 16.33 23.97 19.26
N GLY A 133 16.86 24.53 18.16
CA GLY A 133 18.29 24.75 17.93
C GLY A 133 18.97 23.68 17.05
N ALA A 134 20.23 23.32 17.30
CA ALA A 134 21.01 22.37 16.48
C ALA A 134 20.49 20.92 16.46
N TRP A 135 19.39 20.65 17.18
CA TRP A 135 18.69 19.37 17.31
C TRP A 135 17.29 19.39 16.66
N THR A 136 17.04 20.26 15.69
CA THR A 136 15.77 20.29 14.94
C THR A 136 15.63 19.02 14.09
N LEU A 137 14.90 18.03 14.61
CA LEU A 137 14.47 16.86 13.86
C LEU A 137 13.21 17.23 13.10
N GLY A 138 13.39 17.78 11.91
CA GLY A 138 12.28 18.09 11.03
C GLY A 138 11.77 16.84 10.32
N MET A 139 10.88 16.10 10.98
CA MET A 139 10.25 14.90 10.45
C MET A 139 8.90 15.25 9.81
N GLY A 140 8.67 14.82 8.57
CA GLY A 140 7.33 14.93 7.96
C GLY A 140 6.34 14.09 8.77
N ALA A 141 5.20 14.67 9.16
CA ALA A 141 4.17 13.98 9.95
C ALA A 141 3.73 12.63 9.33
N TYR A 142 3.77 12.52 8.00
CA TYR A 142 3.56 11.26 7.27
C TYR A 142 4.54 10.14 7.63
N ARG A 143 5.82 10.44 7.83
CA ARG A 143 6.84 9.45 8.20
C ARG A 143 6.65 8.97 9.63
N LEU A 144 6.32 9.88 10.54
CA LEU A 144 5.99 9.55 11.93
C LEU A 144 4.74 8.68 12.02
N PHE A 145 3.72 8.99 11.23
CA PHE A 145 2.52 8.16 11.14
C PHE A 145 2.84 6.74 10.66
N ILE A 146 3.67 6.59 9.62
CA ILE A 146 4.11 5.26 9.14
C ILE A 146 4.87 4.51 10.23
N ILE A 147 5.83 5.15 10.90
CA ILE A 147 6.60 4.51 11.98
C ILE A 147 5.67 4.06 13.11
N GLY A 148 4.74 4.91 13.54
CA GLY A 148 3.74 4.57 14.56
C GLY A 148 2.85 3.40 14.16
N LEU A 149 2.37 3.38 12.91
CA LEU A 149 1.57 2.27 12.37
C LEU A 149 2.38 0.97 12.32
N CYS A 150 3.64 1.03 11.88
CA CYS A 150 4.52 -0.13 11.84
C CYS A 150 4.77 -0.70 13.24
N LEU A 151 5.05 0.16 14.22
CA LEU A 151 5.20 -0.24 15.62
C LEU A 151 3.93 -0.89 16.17
N ALA A 152 2.77 -0.32 15.90
CA ALA A 152 1.49 -0.92 16.30
C ALA A 152 1.29 -2.31 15.67
N LEU A 153 1.62 -2.48 14.39
CA LEU A 153 1.56 -3.78 13.71
C LEU A 153 2.60 -4.79 14.20
N THR A 154 3.74 -4.35 14.73
CA THR A 154 4.77 -5.27 15.27
C THR A 154 4.48 -5.71 16.69
N LEU A 155 3.74 -4.90 17.44
CA LEU A 155 3.39 -5.16 18.84
C LEU A 155 2.05 -5.90 19.00
N ALA A 156 1.20 -5.89 17.97
CA ALA A 156 -0.07 -6.62 17.91
C ALA A 156 0.14 -8.07 17.45
#